data_AF-A0A7S3PBU7-F1
#
_entry.id   AF-A0A7S3PBU7-F1
#
_cell.length_a   1.000
_cell.length_b   1.000
_cell.length_c   1.000
_cell.angle_alpha   90.00
_cell.angle_beta   90.00
_cell.angle_gamma   90.00
#
_symmetry.space_group_name_H-M   'P 1'
#
loop_
_entity.id
_entity.type
_entity.pdbx_description
1 polymer ?
#
loop_
_entity_poly.entity_id
_entity_poly.type
_entity_poly.pdbx_seq_one_letter_code
_entity_poly.pdbx_strand_id
1 'polypeptide(L)'
;QLIGSEPELINAIALSMEEPNRLKIQTQMQALRYIGQKIRNRTSSLIGGGFYRRPQAPEDEAREVLANVVLSHVPVENFDFREKAIYIGHIVRRVLLVHLGKMPLDDKDYYGNKRLELAGNLLSLLFEDLFKTFSKDLKRQADLVLSKPNLAQAFDVTKTIRPDTITNGMINAIATGNWVLKRFRMDRAGVTQVLSRLSYMSALGMMTRINSQFEKTRKVSGPRSLQPSQWGMLCPADTPEGEACGLVKNLALLAHITTGEDNIAPVERLCRDLGVEDVKRLTGHEINSTFIVFLNGLIMGVHSRPRELVKELRTMRRNGLVG
;
A
#
# COMPACT_ATOMS: atom_id res chain seq x y z
N GLN A 1 -14.81 21.87 -11.64
CA GLN A 1 -15.13 20.90 -10.59
C GLN A 1 -14.64 19.52 -11.02
N LEU A 2 -13.95 18.77 -10.17
CA LEU A 2 -13.32 17.48 -10.53
C LEU A 2 -14.27 16.27 -10.40
N ILE A 3 -15.36 16.44 -9.63
CA ILE A 3 -16.27 15.35 -9.21
C ILE A 3 -17.33 15.05 -10.29
N GLY A 4 -17.55 15.96 -11.23
CA GLY A 4 -18.52 15.85 -12.32
C GLY A 4 -19.42 17.07 -12.42
N SER A 5 -20.10 17.21 -13.55
CA SER A 5 -21.04 18.31 -13.84
C SER A 5 -22.50 17.84 -13.84
N GLU A 6 -22.76 16.59 -13.47
CA GLU A 6 -24.11 16.03 -13.45
C GLU A 6 -24.95 16.70 -12.33
N PRO A 7 -26.20 17.12 -12.61
CA PRO A 7 -27.04 17.82 -11.63
C PRO A 7 -27.24 17.04 -10.32
N GLU A 8 -27.42 15.72 -10.41
CA GLU A 8 -27.62 14.86 -9.23
C GLU A 8 -26.39 14.84 -8.31
N LEU A 9 -25.19 14.78 -8.88
CA LEU A 9 -23.95 14.81 -8.11
C LEU A 9 -23.70 16.18 -7.50
N ILE A 10 -24.03 17.26 -8.23
CA ILE A 10 -23.94 18.63 -7.72
C ILE A 10 -24.89 18.82 -6.54
N ASN A 11 -26.13 18.36 -6.64
CA ASN A 11 -27.10 18.45 -5.56
C ASN A 11 -26.64 17.65 -4.33
N ALA A 12 -26.07 16.47 -4.52
CA ALA A 12 -25.57 15.65 -3.42
C ALA A 12 -24.38 16.28 -2.68
N ILE A 13 -23.52 17.04 -3.37
CA ILE A 13 -22.37 17.71 -2.74
C ILE A 13 -22.67 19.14 -2.26
N ALA A 14 -23.82 19.72 -2.62
CA ALA A 14 -24.14 21.11 -2.35
C ALA A 14 -23.97 21.49 -0.86
N LEU A 15 -24.44 20.63 0.05
CA LEU A 15 -24.32 20.83 1.49
C LEU A 15 -22.85 20.85 1.96
N SER A 16 -22.00 19.98 1.40
CA SER A 16 -20.56 19.97 1.70
C SER A 16 -19.81 21.18 1.12
N MET A 17 -20.36 21.82 0.08
CA MET A 17 -19.80 23.07 -0.47
C MET A 17 -20.20 24.30 0.36
N GLU A 18 -21.30 24.25 1.10
CA GLU A 18 -21.75 25.35 1.97
C GLU A 18 -20.93 25.45 3.27
N GLU A 19 -20.45 24.33 3.80
CA GLU A 19 -19.70 24.26 5.06
C GLU A 19 -18.42 25.13 5.08
N PRO A 20 -17.53 25.10 4.06
CA PRO A 20 -16.39 26.01 3.99
C PRO A 20 -16.78 27.49 3.99
N ASN A 21 -17.90 27.84 3.34
CA ASN A 21 -18.40 29.21 3.31
C ASN A 21 -18.89 29.65 4.69
N ARG A 22 -19.61 28.77 5.42
CA ARG A 22 -20.03 29.00 6.81
C ARG A 22 -18.84 29.20 7.75
N LEU A 23 -17.74 28.47 7.53
CA LEU A 23 -16.49 28.59 8.28
C LEU A 23 -15.59 29.75 7.80
N LYS A 24 -16.03 30.53 6.80
CA LYS A 24 -15.28 31.66 6.19
C LYS A 24 -13.91 31.25 5.62
N ILE A 25 -13.79 30.04 5.10
CA ILE A 25 -12.56 29.54 4.47
C ILE A 25 -12.68 29.76 2.95
N GLN A 26 -11.99 30.77 2.43
CA GLN A 26 -12.03 31.13 1.00
C GLN A 26 -10.66 31.04 0.33
N THR A 27 -9.58 31.11 1.10
CA THR A 27 -8.20 31.06 0.59
C THR A 27 -7.50 29.77 0.97
N GLN A 28 -6.51 29.37 0.18
CA GLN A 28 -5.68 28.20 0.48
C GLN A 28 -4.99 28.32 1.84
N MET A 29 -4.50 29.52 2.19
CA MET A 29 -3.83 29.77 3.47
C MET A 29 -4.77 29.56 4.67
N GLN A 30 -6.01 30.03 4.57
CA GLN A 30 -7.03 29.78 5.62
C GLN A 30 -7.35 28.29 5.73
N ALA A 31 -7.46 27.58 4.60
CA ALA A 31 -7.73 26.15 4.60
C ALA A 31 -6.58 25.35 5.25
N LEU A 32 -5.33 25.68 4.92
CA LEU A 32 -4.15 25.07 5.53
C LEU A 32 -4.08 25.35 7.04
N ARG A 33 -4.39 26.59 7.45
CA ARG A 33 -4.45 26.94 8.88
C ARG A 33 -5.52 26.16 9.62
N TYR A 34 -6.71 26.00 9.03
CA TYR A 34 -7.80 25.22 9.62
C TYR A 34 -7.40 23.75 9.80
N ILE A 35 -6.79 23.14 8.77
CA ILE A 35 -6.29 21.77 8.85
C ILE A 35 -5.18 21.67 9.91
N GLY A 36 -4.22 22.60 9.92
CA GLY A 36 -3.12 22.66 10.89
C GLY A 36 -3.59 22.65 12.33
N GLN A 37 -4.64 23.42 12.66
CA GLN A 37 -5.23 23.45 13.99
C GLN A 37 -5.93 22.14 14.40
N LYS A 38 -6.37 21.35 13.41
CA LYS A 38 -7.07 20.06 13.63
C LYS A 38 -6.13 18.87 13.59
N ILE A 39 -4.91 19.02 13.09
CA ILE A 39 -3.90 17.99 13.17
C ILE A 39 -3.59 17.78 14.64
N ARG A 40 -3.77 16.55 15.11
CA ARG A 40 -3.35 16.18 16.46
C ARG A 40 -1.83 16.32 16.48
N ASN A 41 -1.33 17.36 17.14
CA ASN A 41 0.09 17.52 17.41
C ASN A 41 0.60 16.17 17.89
N ARG A 42 1.52 15.56 17.13
CA ARG A 42 2.34 14.52 17.73
C ARG A 42 3.12 15.24 18.81
N THR A 43 2.59 15.18 20.04
CA THR A 43 3.34 15.45 21.26
C THR A 43 4.71 14.86 21.04
N SER A 44 5.73 15.70 21.18
CA SER A 44 7.14 15.38 21.14
C SER A 44 7.40 14.06 21.87
N SER A 45 7.26 12.95 21.16
CA SER A 45 7.31 11.61 21.71
C SER A 45 8.64 11.05 21.26
N LEU A 46 9.68 11.44 22.00
CA LEU A 46 10.82 10.59 22.34
C LEU A 46 11.24 9.61 21.24
N ILE A 47 11.65 10.14 20.08
CA ILE A 47 12.61 9.43 19.24
C ILE A 47 13.97 10.02 19.61
N GLY A 48 14.73 9.25 20.39
CA GLY A 48 16.09 9.59 20.76
C GLY A 48 16.91 10.00 19.54
N GLY A 49 17.55 11.16 19.64
CA GLY A 49 18.44 11.71 18.62
C GLY A 49 18.07 13.11 18.16
N GLY A 50 18.32 14.11 19.00
CA GLY A 50 18.99 15.37 18.64
C GLY A 50 18.42 16.32 17.57
N PHE A 51 17.29 16.04 16.91
CA PHE A 51 16.68 17.00 16.00
C PHE A 51 15.48 17.66 16.66
N TYR A 52 15.71 18.83 17.27
CA TYR A 52 14.66 19.79 17.56
C TYR A 52 13.93 20.11 16.24
N ARG A 53 12.80 19.46 15.96
CA ARG A 53 11.87 19.97 14.94
C ARG A 53 11.43 21.34 15.46
N ARG A 54 11.91 22.41 14.81
CA ARG A 54 11.42 23.76 15.07
C ARG A 54 9.89 23.70 14.93
N PRO A 55 9.13 24.32 15.85
CA PRO A 55 7.69 24.44 15.68
C PRO A 55 7.45 25.15 14.36
N GLN A 56 6.98 24.41 13.36
CA GLN A 56 6.59 24.97 12.07
C GLN A 56 5.26 25.70 12.26
N ALA A 57 5.00 26.68 11.40
CA ALA A 57 3.68 27.29 11.36
C ALA A 57 2.63 26.19 11.09
N PRO A 58 1.43 26.26 11.68
CA PRO A 58 0.38 25.25 11.46
C PRO A 58 0.06 25.01 9.98
N GLU A 59 0.26 26.03 9.14
CA GLU A 59 0.06 25.99 7.69
C GLU A 59 1.10 25.11 6.97
N ASP A 60 2.37 25.21 7.38
CA ASP A 60 3.46 24.40 6.81
C ASP A 60 3.37 22.95 7.29
N GLU A 61 2.99 22.73 8.56
CA GLU A 61 2.70 21.38 9.07
C GLU A 61 1.55 20.73 8.29
N ALA A 62 0.46 21.47 8.05
CA ALA A 62 -0.63 20.98 7.23
C ALA A 62 -0.18 20.62 5.81
N ARG A 63 0.70 21.43 5.20
CA ARG A 63 1.26 21.16 3.87
C ARG A 63 2.11 19.89 3.85
N GLU A 64 2.95 19.68 4.87
CA GLU A 64 3.75 18.45 5.00
C GLU A 64 2.88 17.21 5.21
N VAL A 65 1.83 17.30 6.03
CA VAL A 65 0.90 16.19 6.27
C VAL A 65 0.13 15.83 5.00
N LEU A 66 -0.35 16.82 4.26
CA LEU A 66 -1.02 16.59 2.97
C LEU A 66 -0.07 16.00 1.93
N ALA A 67 1.21 16.35 1.95
CA ALA A 67 2.20 15.79 1.02
C ALA A 67 2.55 14.33 1.37
N ASN A 68 2.90 14.06 2.63
CA ASN A 68 3.58 12.82 3.01
C ASN A 68 2.72 11.79 3.76
N VAL A 69 1.61 12.21 4.38
CA VAL A 69 0.79 11.33 5.23
C VAL A 69 -0.52 10.98 4.54
N VAL A 70 -1.25 11.99 4.04
CA VAL A 70 -2.51 11.77 3.34
C VAL A 70 -2.22 11.27 1.93
N LEU A 71 -2.73 10.08 1.60
CA LEU A 71 -2.51 9.43 0.30
C LEU A 71 -1.02 9.42 -0.09
N SER A 72 -0.18 8.86 0.79
CA SER A 72 1.29 8.85 0.62
C SER A 72 1.78 8.09 -0.62
N HIS A 73 0.93 7.27 -1.24
CA HIS A 73 1.25 6.56 -2.47
C HIS A 73 1.15 7.47 -3.71
N VAL A 74 0.36 8.56 -3.67
CA VAL A 74 0.26 9.53 -4.76
C VAL A 74 1.42 10.52 -4.63
N PRO A 75 2.36 10.54 -5.59
CA PRO A 75 3.52 11.42 -5.52
C PRO A 75 3.09 12.91 -5.58
N VAL A 76 3.88 13.75 -4.94
CA VAL A 76 3.70 15.21 -4.95
C VAL A 76 5.08 15.82 -5.22
N GLU A 77 5.27 16.33 -6.42
CA GLU A 77 6.51 17.02 -6.80
C GLU A 77 6.34 18.52 -6.55
N ASN A 78 7.32 19.15 -5.88
CA ASN A 78 7.33 20.61 -5.63
C ASN A 78 6.05 21.16 -4.98
N PHE A 79 5.38 20.38 -4.12
CA PHE A 79 4.10 20.72 -3.50
C PHE A 79 2.96 21.00 -4.51
N ASP A 80 3.02 20.44 -5.73
CA ASP A 80 1.88 20.42 -6.64
C ASP A 80 0.88 19.32 -6.23
N PHE A 81 -0.25 19.75 -5.69
CA PHE A 81 -1.31 18.85 -5.22
C PHE A 81 -2.34 18.50 -6.30
N ARG A 82 -2.13 18.87 -7.57
CA ARG A 82 -3.12 18.67 -8.65
C ARG A 82 -3.53 17.21 -8.80
N GLU A 83 -2.58 16.28 -8.92
CA GLU A 83 -2.86 14.85 -9.04
C GLU A 83 -3.63 14.30 -7.83
N LYS A 84 -3.18 14.68 -6.62
CA LYS A 84 -3.83 14.27 -5.37
C LYS A 84 -5.25 14.81 -5.26
N ALA A 85 -5.50 16.04 -5.71
CA ALA A 85 -6.83 16.63 -5.77
C ALA A 85 -7.74 15.89 -6.77
N ILE A 86 -7.22 15.48 -7.92
CA ILE A 86 -7.95 14.66 -8.89
C ILE A 86 -8.27 13.29 -8.31
N TYR A 87 -7.32 12.67 -7.61
CA TYR A 87 -7.52 11.37 -6.94
C TYR A 87 -8.62 11.43 -5.87
N ILE A 88 -8.59 12.46 -5.01
CA ILE A 88 -9.65 12.70 -4.01
C ILE A 88 -10.99 12.98 -4.71
N GLY A 89 -11.00 13.78 -5.77
CA GLY A 89 -12.19 14.05 -6.56
C GLY A 89 -12.81 12.76 -7.13
N HIS A 90 -11.97 11.84 -7.61
CA HIS A 90 -12.41 10.54 -8.11
C HIS A 90 -12.98 9.65 -6.99
N ILE A 91 -12.36 9.63 -5.81
CA ILE A 91 -12.87 8.91 -4.63
C ILE A 91 -14.26 9.44 -4.25
N VAL A 92 -14.42 10.76 -4.10
CA VAL A 92 -15.69 11.39 -3.75
C VAL A 92 -16.76 11.09 -4.81
N ARG A 93 -16.41 11.17 -6.09
CA ARG A 93 -17.32 10.81 -7.19
C ARG A 93 -17.83 9.37 -7.05
N ARG A 94 -16.94 8.40 -6.82
CA ARG A 94 -17.34 6.99 -6.65
C ARG A 94 -18.25 6.80 -5.44
N VAL A 95 -17.96 7.46 -4.30
CA VAL A 95 -18.83 7.42 -3.11
C VAL A 95 -20.22 7.95 -3.43
N LEU A 96 -20.31 9.08 -4.13
CA LEU A 96 -21.60 9.67 -4.52
C LEU A 96 -22.37 8.79 -5.50
N LEU A 97 -21.70 8.18 -6.49
CA LEU A 97 -22.35 7.26 -7.43
C LEU A 97 -22.92 6.01 -6.74
N VAL A 98 -22.23 5.50 -5.71
CA VAL A 98 -22.75 4.39 -4.89
C VAL A 98 -23.94 4.88 -4.05
N HIS A 99 -23.87 6.06 -3.46
CA HIS A 99 -24.97 6.64 -2.67
C HIS A 99 -26.25 6.84 -3.52
N LEU A 100 -26.09 7.27 -4.77
CA LEU A 100 -27.18 7.44 -5.73
C LEU A 100 -27.65 6.11 -6.35
N GLY A 101 -27.03 4.97 -6.02
CA GLY A 101 -27.38 3.67 -6.58
C GLY A 101 -26.99 3.45 -8.05
N LYS A 102 -26.20 4.36 -8.63
CA LYS A 102 -25.68 4.25 -10.01
C LYS A 102 -24.52 3.26 -10.14
N MET A 103 -23.85 2.95 -9.04
CA MET A 103 -22.74 2.00 -8.99
C MET A 103 -22.95 1.01 -7.83
N PRO A 104 -22.73 -0.31 -8.04
CA PRO A 104 -22.79 -1.28 -6.95
C PRO A 104 -21.61 -1.10 -5.98
N LEU A 105 -21.78 -1.60 -4.76
CA LEU A 105 -20.69 -1.69 -3.78
C LEU A 105 -19.63 -2.69 -4.26
N ASP A 106 -18.35 -2.36 -4.06
CA ASP A 106 -17.25 -3.27 -4.39
C ASP A 106 -17.22 -4.48 -3.43
N ASP A 107 -17.05 -5.68 -3.99
CA ASP A 107 -16.90 -6.91 -3.20
C ASP A 107 -15.47 -7.06 -2.65
N LYS A 108 -15.36 -7.15 -1.32
CA LYS A 108 -14.11 -7.38 -0.59
C LYS A 108 -13.55 -8.79 -0.81
N ASP A 109 -14.41 -9.74 -1.15
CA ASP A 109 -14.04 -11.15 -1.34
C ASP A 109 -13.67 -11.53 -2.76
N TYR A 110 -13.78 -10.58 -3.69
CA TYR A 110 -13.24 -10.71 -5.04
C TYR A 110 -11.72 -10.91 -5.03
N TYR A 111 -11.24 -12.01 -5.62
CA TYR A 111 -9.82 -12.38 -5.60
C TYR A 111 -8.91 -11.40 -6.33
N GLY A 112 -9.42 -10.63 -7.30
CA GLY A 112 -8.64 -9.56 -7.93
C GLY A 112 -8.27 -8.42 -6.98
N ASN A 113 -8.98 -8.28 -5.85
CA ASN A 113 -8.67 -7.31 -4.79
C ASN A 113 -7.71 -7.88 -3.72
N LYS A 114 -7.49 -9.19 -3.73
CA LYS A 114 -6.60 -9.86 -2.78
C LYS A 114 -5.19 -9.95 -3.37
N ARG A 115 -4.18 -9.90 -2.50
CA ARG A 115 -2.77 -10.09 -2.86
C ARG A 115 -2.17 -11.12 -1.93
N LEU A 116 -1.31 -11.98 -2.48
CA LEU A 116 -0.61 -13.01 -1.72
C LEU A 116 0.77 -12.48 -1.34
N GLU A 117 1.03 -12.40 -0.04
CA GLU A 117 2.38 -12.11 0.45
C GLU A 117 3.15 -13.43 0.55
N LEU A 118 4.21 -13.54 -0.23
CA LEU A 118 5.07 -14.72 -0.27
C LEU A 118 6.11 -14.70 0.86
N ALA A 119 6.75 -15.86 1.09
CA ALA A 119 7.83 -15.98 2.06
C ALA A 119 8.96 -14.97 1.82
N GLY A 120 9.35 -14.75 0.56
CA GLY A 120 10.36 -13.77 0.18
C GLY A 120 10.02 -12.35 0.62
N ASN A 121 8.76 -11.92 0.45
CA ASN A 121 8.31 -10.59 0.85
C ASN A 121 8.40 -10.41 2.37
N LEU A 122 7.97 -11.42 3.14
CA LEU A 122 8.03 -11.39 4.60
C LEU A 122 9.48 -11.39 5.13
N LEU A 123 10.36 -12.17 4.50
CA LEU A 123 11.78 -12.19 4.82
C LEU A 123 12.46 -10.88 4.47
N SER A 124 12.11 -10.24 3.35
CA SER A 124 12.62 -8.93 2.95
C SER A 124 12.29 -7.86 4.01
N LEU A 125 11.04 -7.82 4.48
CA LEU A 125 10.63 -6.88 5.53
C LEU A 125 11.35 -7.13 6.85
N LEU A 126 11.49 -8.40 7.24
CA LEU A 126 12.21 -8.79 8.46
C LEU A 126 13.69 -8.40 8.38
N PHE A 127 14.34 -8.71 7.25
CA PHE A 127 15.73 -8.36 7.03
C PHE A 127 15.95 -6.85 7.03
N GLU A 128 15.07 -6.07 6.38
CA GLU A 128 15.16 -4.61 6.38
C GLU A 128 15.11 -4.03 7.79
N ASP A 129 14.21 -4.53 8.65
CA ASP A 129 14.09 -4.05 10.04
C ASP A 129 15.31 -4.44 10.90
N LEU A 130 15.78 -5.68 10.78
CA LEU A 130 16.99 -6.16 11.46
C LEU A 130 18.23 -5.39 11.00
N PHE A 131 18.37 -5.16 9.70
CA PHE A 131 19.50 -4.42 9.13
C PHE A 131 19.51 -2.96 9.55
N LYS A 132 18.34 -2.31 9.61
CA LYS A 132 18.21 -0.95 10.14
C LYS A 132 18.48 -0.87 11.63
N THR A 133 18.07 -1.88 12.40
CA THR A 133 18.37 -1.97 13.84
C THR A 133 19.87 -2.15 14.06
N PHE A 134 20.50 -3.06 13.32
CA PHE A 134 21.93 -3.25 13.29
C PHE A 134 22.68 -1.96 12.96
N SER A 135 22.25 -1.23 11.93
CA SER A 135 22.85 0.05 11.55
C SER A 135 22.71 1.13 12.63
N LYS A 136 21.55 1.20 13.30
CA LYS A 136 21.32 2.12 14.43
C LYS A 136 22.19 1.77 15.62
N ASP A 137 22.35 0.49 15.92
CA ASP A 137 23.21 0.02 16.99
C ASP A 137 24.67 0.31 16.71
N LEU A 138 25.14 0.07 15.47
CA LEU A 138 26.48 0.42 15.02
C LEU A 138 26.75 1.92 15.21
N LYS A 139 25.82 2.76 14.74
CA LYS A 139 25.92 4.21 14.93
C LYS A 139 26.00 4.59 16.41
N ARG A 140 25.10 4.05 17.24
CA ARG A 140 25.08 4.32 18.69
C ARG A 140 26.40 3.96 19.35
N GLN A 141 26.99 2.81 19.00
CA GLN A 141 28.28 2.40 19.55
C GLN A 141 29.43 3.27 19.05
N ALA A 142 29.43 3.65 17.76
CA ALA A 142 30.41 4.58 17.23
C ALA A 142 30.34 5.94 17.97
N ASP A 143 29.15 6.50 18.16
CA ASP A 143 28.95 7.76 18.89
C ASP A 143 29.44 7.66 20.36
N LEU A 144 29.24 6.51 21.02
CA LEU A 144 29.75 6.24 22.38
C LEU A 144 31.27 6.10 22.46
N VAL A 145 31.92 5.57 21.43
CA VAL A 145 33.39 5.44 21.40
C VAL A 145 34.03 6.77 21.03
N LEU A 146 33.48 7.48 20.05
CA LEU A 146 33.99 8.77 19.58
C LEU A 146 33.78 9.90 20.59
N SER A 147 32.80 9.79 21.49
CA SER A 147 32.62 10.76 22.58
C SER A 147 33.66 10.64 23.70
N LYS A 148 34.47 9.57 23.73
CA LYS A 148 35.54 9.42 24.73
C LYS A 148 36.77 10.25 24.34
N PRO A 149 37.46 10.88 25.32
CA PRO A 149 38.56 11.81 25.05
C PRO A 149 39.87 11.17 24.54
N ASN A 150 39.89 9.85 24.30
CA ASN A 150 41.08 9.15 23.78
C ASN A 150 41.21 9.36 22.26
N LEU A 151 41.61 10.56 21.85
CA LEU A 151 41.78 10.95 20.44
C LEU A 151 42.91 10.21 19.70
N ALA A 152 43.80 9.52 20.42
CA ALA A 152 44.98 8.89 19.84
C ALA A 152 44.71 7.52 19.19
N GLN A 153 43.56 6.88 19.46
CA GLN A 153 43.23 5.57 18.92
C GLN A 153 42.24 5.70 17.76
N ALA A 154 42.66 5.28 16.56
CA ALA A 154 41.77 5.20 15.40
C ALA A 154 40.58 4.26 15.71
N PHE A 155 39.37 4.72 15.43
CA PHE A 155 38.16 3.94 15.64
C PHE A 155 38.09 2.79 14.64
N ASP A 156 38.08 1.56 15.14
CA ASP A 156 37.93 0.35 14.34
C ASP A 156 36.48 -0.14 14.40
N VAL A 157 35.77 0.03 13.28
CA VAL A 157 34.36 -0.36 13.12
C VAL A 157 34.21 -1.88 13.28
N THR A 158 35.18 -2.68 12.84
CA THR A 158 35.05 -4.15 12.79
C THR A 158 34.86 -4.75 14.19
N LYS A 159 35.53 -4.16 15.20
CA LYS A 159 35.41 -4.56 16.61
C LYS A 159 34.07 -4.23 17.25
N THR A 160 33.31 -3.33 16.62
CA THR A 160 32.03 -2.83 17.14
C THR A 160 30.83 -3.57 16.52
N ILE A 161 31.06 -4.34 15.45
CA ILE A 161 30.03 -5.11 14.76
C ILE A 161 29.59 -6.29 15.63
N ARG A 162 28.27 -6.40 15.84
CA ARG A 162 27.63 -7.56 16.46
C ARG A 162 26.89 -8.37 15.40
N PRO A 163 27.46 -9.46 14.88
CA PRO A 163 26.82 -10.25 13.82
C PRO A 163 25.56 -10.97 14.33
N ASP A 164 25.48 -11.25 15.63
CA ASP A 164 24.43 -12.04 16.26
C ASP A 164 23.03 -11.41 16.14
N THR A 165 22.93 -10.09 16.01
CA THR A 165 21.66 -9.38 15.93
C THR A 165 20.81 -9.86 14.74
N ILE A 166 21.45 -10.06 13.57
CA ILE A 166 20.74 -10.50 12.37
C ILE A 166 20.44 -12.00 12.48
N THR A 167 21.45 -12.81 12.81
CA THR A 167 21.33 -14.27 12.89
C THR A 167 20.25 -14.70 13.89
N ASN A 168 20.33 -14.20 15.13
CA ASN A 168 19.35 -14.53 16.17
C ASN A 168 17.97 -13.95 15.84
N GLY A 169 17.90 -12.75 15.25
CA GLY A 169 16.64 -12.15 14.82
C GLY A 169 15.90 -13.00 13.80
N MET A 170 16.63 -13.49 12.79
CA MET A 170 16.07 -14.36 11.74
C MET A 170 15.65 -15.72 12.30
N ILE A 171 16.52 -16.38 13.08
CA ILE A 171 16.22 -17.69 13.69
C ILE A 171 15.01 -17.60 14.61
N ASN A 172 14.96 -16.59 15.48
CA ASN A 172 13.87 -16.44 16.44
C ASN A 172 12.53 -16.18 15.75
N ALA A 173 12.48 -15.33 14.73
CA ALA A 173 11.25 -15.07 13.98
C ALA A 173 10.73 -16.36 13.31
N ILE A 174 11.60 -17.11 12.63
CA ILE A 174 11.23 -18.33 11.92
C ILE A 174 10.84 -19.46 12.88
N ALA A 175 11.59 -19.65 13.97
CA ALA A 175 11.35 -20.72 14.94
C ALA A 175 10.07 -20.48 15.74
N THR A 176 9.80 -19.24 16.16
CA THR A 176 8.63 -18.92 16.98
C THR A 176 7.35 -18.69 16.18
N GLY A 177 7.45 -18.36 14.89
CA GLY A 177 6.26 -18.02 14.10
C GLY A 177 5.75 -16.61 14.29
N ASN A 178 6.44 -15.78 15.09
CA ASN A 178 5.98 -14.45 15.48
C ASN A 178 6.76 -13.36 14.72
N TRP A 179 6.05 -12.65 13.84
CA TRP A 179 6.55 -11.53 13.06
C TRP A 179 6.11 -10.21 13.71
N VAL A 180 6.90 -9.73 14.68
CA VAL A 180 6.65 -8.46 15.38
C VAL A 180 7.60 -7.39 14.87
N LEU A 181 7.19 -6.64 13.85
CA LEU A 181 7.96 -5.54 13.27
C LEU A 181 7.37 -4.20 13.66
N LYS A 182 7.93 -3.58 14.71
CA LYS A 182 7.44 -2.28 15.25
C LYS A 182 7.47 -1.17 14.21
N ARG A 183 8.49 -1.15 13.34
CA ARG A 183 8.65 -0.13 12.29
C ARG A 183 7.50 -0.13 11.28
N PHE A 184 7.04 -1.33 10.89
CA PHE A 184 5.98 -1.51 9.91
C PHE A 184 4.59 -1.66 10.53
N ARG A 185 4.48 -1.57 11.87
CA ARG A 185 3.24 -1.82 12.63
C ARG A 185 2.61 -3.18 12.29
N MET A 186 3.47 -4.17 12.09
CA MET A 186 3.04 -5.54 11.81
C MET A 186 3.24 -6.38 13.06
N ASP A 187 2.16 -7.00 13.51
CA ASP A 187 2.16 -7.98 14.59
C ASP A 187 1.37 -9.20 14.10
N ARG A 188 2.09 -10.23 13.65
CA ARG A 188 1.51 -11.45 13.10
C ARG A 188 2.05 -12.66 13.85
N ALA A 189 1.15 -13.52 14.29
CA ALA A 189 1.49 -14.79 14.94
C ALA A 189 1.13 -15.98 14.03
N GLY A 190 1.88 -17.08 14.16
CA GLY A 190 1.60 -18.32 13.44
C GLY A 190 1.91 -18.26 11.94
N VAL A 191 2.87 -17.44 11.53
CA VAL A 191 3.30 -17.32 10.12
C VAL A 191 4.01 -18.59 9.66
N THR A 192 4.91 -19.15 10.49
CA THR A 192 5.57 -20.44 10.23
C THR A 192 4.85 -21.56 10.96
N GLN A 193 4.92 -22.75 10.35
CA GLN A 193 4.33 -23.98 10.87
C GLN A 193 5.33 -25.11 10.63
N VAL A 194 5.37 -26.09 11.54
CA VAL A 194 6.21 -27.28 11.39
C VAL A 194 5.67 -28.12 10.23
N LEU A 195 6.54 -28.43 9.27
CA LEU A 195 6.15 -29.20 8.08
C LEU A 195 5.70 -30.61 8.47
N SER A 196 4.47 -30.96 8.10
CA SER A 196 3.95 -32.33 8.28
C SER A 196 4.69 -33.31 7.38
N ARG A 197 5.19 -34.40 7.98
CA ARG A 197 5.90 -35.50 7.28
C ARG A 197 5.13 -36.82 7.32
N LEU A 198 3.80 -36.76 7.48
CA LEU A 198 2.95 -37.96 7.51
C LEU A 198 2.90 -38.70 6.17
N SER A 199 2.89 -37.97 5.07
CA SER A 199 2.94 -38.53 3.71
C SER A 199 3.51 -37.51 2.74
N TYR A 200 3.93 -37.96 1.56
CA TYR A 200 4.41 -37.08 0.49
C TYR A 200 3.35 -36.03 0.10
N MET A 201 2.09 -36.46 -0.02
CA MET A 201 0.96 -35.57 -0.30
C MET A 201 0.72 -34.54 0.81
N SER A 202 0.84 -34.95 2.09
CA SER A 202 0.71 -34.02 3.22
C SER A 202 1.78 -32.93 3.21
N ALA A 203 3.03 -33.31 2.90
CA ALA A 203 4.12 -32.34 2.77
C ALA A 203 3.88 -31.36 1.61
N LEU A 204 3.47 -31.87 0.44
CA LEU A 204 3.17 -31.05 -0.74
C LEU A 204 2.01 -30.08 -0.49
N GLY A 205 0.88 -30.59 0.05
CA GLY A 205 -0.31 -29.78 0.34
C GLY A 205 -0.06 -28.71 1.40
N MET A 206 0.95 -28.87 2.26
CA MET A 206 1.37 -27.83 3.20
C MET A 206 2.21 -26.73 2.52
N MET A 207 3.01 -27.07 1.50
CA MET A 207 3.82 -26.10 0.76
C MET A 207 2.99 -25.18 -0.15
N THR A 208 1.85 -25.67 -0.67
CA THR A 208 0.94 -24.91 -1.55
C THR A 208 -0.20 -24.19 -0.80
N ARG A 209 -0.15 -24.22 0.53
CA ARG A 209 -1.21 -23.68 1.40
C ARG A 209 -1.15 -22.16 1.46
N ILE A 210 -2.33 -21.54 1.40
CA ILE A 210 -2.58 -20.12 1.63
C ILE A 210 -3.44 -19.98 2.87
N ASN A 211 -3.01 -19.08 3.76
CA ASN A 211 -3.76 -18.70 4.95
C ASN A 211 -4.42 -17.34 4.75
N SER A 212 -5.70 -17.25 5.10
CA SER A 212 -6.42 -15.97 5.20
C SER A 212 -6.03 -15.22 6.48
N GLN A 213 -6.01 -13.88 6.41
CA GLN A 213 -5.74 -13.00 7.57
C GLN A 213 -6.93 -12.87 8.52
N PHE A 214 -8.08 -13.47 8.20
CA PHE A 214 -9.25 -13.42 9.06
C PHE A 214 -9.06 -14.29 10.32
N GLU A 215 -9.47 -13.74 11.47
CA GLU A 215 -9.52 -14.47 12.73
C GLU A 215 -10.45 -15.69 12.61
N LYS A 216 -9.93 -16.87 12.95
CA LYS A 216 -10.67 -18.14 12.87
C LYS A 216 -11.91 -18.17 13.77
N THR A 217 -11.89 -17.42 14.87
CA THR A 217 -12.97 -17.35 15.88
C THR A 217 -14.22 -16.64 15.37
N ARG A 218 -14.09 -15.78 14.35
CA ARG A 218 -15.24 -15.07 13.78
C ARG A 218 -16.00 -15.99 12.82
N LYS A 219 -17.28 -16.20 13.13
CA LYS A 219 -18.22 -16.99 12.31
C LYS A 219 -18.84 -16.16 11.18
N VAL A 220 -18.00 -15.60 10.30
CA VAL A 220 -18.45 -14.85 9.11
C VAL A 220 -18.41 -15.78 7.90
N SER A 221 -19.53 -15.93 7.20
CA SER A 221 -19.66 -16.84 6.04
C SER A 221 -18.98 -16.29 4.78
N GLY A 222 -19.05 -14.98 4.53
CA GLY A 222 -18.53 -14.33 3.30
C GLY A 222 -17.15 -14.81 2.84
N PRO A 223 -16.08 -14.67 3.65
CA PRO A 223 -14.74 -15.08 3.24
C PRO A 223 -14.53 -16.60 3.26
N ARG A 224 -15.42 -17.37 3.90
CA ARG A 224 -15.36 -18.83 3.97
C ARG A 224 -16.02 -19.50 2.76
N SER A 225 -17.00 -18.82 2.17
CA SER A 225 -17.67 -19.31 0.97
C SER A 225 -16.72 -19.41 -0.22
N LEU A 226 -16.98 -20.40 -1.07
CA LEU A 226 -16.27 -20.58 -2.33
C LEU A 226 -16.70 -19.48 -3.31
N GLN A 227 -15.78 -18.59 -3.65
CA GLN A 227 -16.05 -17.47 -4.57
C GLN A 227 -15.77 -17.89 -6.03
N PRO A 228 -16.65 -17.58 -7.00
CA PRO A 228 -16.39 -17.86 -8.42
C PRO A 228 -15.13 -17.16 -8.95
N SER A 229 -14.73 -16.04 -8.34
CA SER A 229 -13.55 -15.27 -8.72
C SER A 229 -12.22 -16.00 -8.54
N GLN A 230 -12.17 -17.11 -7.79
CA GLN A 230 -10.94 -17.89 -7.58
C GLN A 230 -10.73 -19.01 -8.61
N TRP A 231 -11.59 -19.11 -9.63
CA TRP A 231 -11.52 -20.13 -10.67
C TRP A 231 -10.13 -20.21 -11.32
N GLY A 232 -9.56 -21.42 -11.35
CA GLY A 232 -8.23 -21.68 -11.93
C GLY A 232 -7.04 -21.22 -11.09
N MET A 233 -7.25 -20.46 -10.00
CA MET A 233 -6.18 -19.99 -9.11
C MET A 233 -6.10 -20.79 -7.82
N LEU A 234 -7.25 -21.20 -7.27
CA LEU A 234 -7.32 -22.00 -6.04
C LEU A 234 -8.07 -23.32 -6.27
N CYS A 235 -7.72 -24.33 -5.50
CA CYS A 235 -8.45 -25.59 -5.46
C CYS A 235 -9.85 -25.37 -4.85
N PRO A 236 -10.94 -25.84 -5.49
CA PRO A 236 -12.29 -25.67 -4.96
C PRO A 236 -12.61 -26.62 -3.79
N ALA A 237 -11.87 -27.72 -3.64
CA ALA A 237 -12.15 -28.77 -2.66
C ALA A 237 -11.14 -28.83 -1.51
N ASP A 238 -9.90 -28.40 -1.72
CA ASP A 238 -8.81 -28.56 -0.75
C ASP A 238 -8.84 -27.44 0.31
N THR A 239 -9.69 -27.65 1.31
CA THR A 239 -9.81 -26.86 2.54
C THR A 239 -9.99 -27.84 3.71
N PRO A 240 -9.38 -27.59 4.88
CA PRO A 240 -9.66 -28.39 6.06
C PRO A 240 -11.12 -28.22 6.50
N GLU A 241 -11.68 -29.26 7.10
CA GLU A 241 -12.97 -29.20 7.79
C GLU A 241 -12.80 -28.51 9.17
N GLY A 242 -13.90 -27.98 9.72
CA GLY A 242 -13.91 -27.35 11.05
C GLY A 242 -13.68 -25.84 11.03
N GLU A 243 -13.04 -25.30 12.08
CA GLU A 243 -12.91 -23.85 12.28
C GLU A 243 -12.13 -23.11 11.18
N ALA A 244 -11.25 -23.84 10.47
CA ALA A 244 -10.40 -23.30 9.41
C ALA A 244 -11.04 -23.42 8.01
N CYS A 245 -12.23 -24.00 7.91
CA CYS A 245 -12.93 -24.20 6.66
C CYS A 245 -13.14 -22.87 5.91
N GLY A 246 -12.67 -22.84 4.66
CA GLY A 246 -12.71 -21.69 3.77
C GLY A 246 -11.67 -20.59 4.07
N LEU A 247 -10.94 -20.68 5.19
CA LEU A 247 -9.89 -19.73 5.56
C LEU A 247 -8.49 -20.22 5.19
N VAL A 248 -8.30 -21.54 5.21
CA VAL A 248 -7.11 -22.21 4.71
C VAL A 248 -7.47 -22.82 3.36
N LYS A 249 -6.75 -22.44 2.31
CA LYS A 249 -7.00 -22.88 0.94
C LYS A 249 -5.70 -23.26 0.26
N ASN A 250 -5.77 -24.05 -0.80
CA ASN A 250 -4.60 -24.46 -1.56
C ASN A 250 -4.60 -23.86 -2.97
N LEU A 251 -3.40 -23.54 -3.47
CA LEU A 251 -3.21 -23.11 -4.86
C LEU A 251 -3.61 -24.22 -5.85
N ALA A 252 -4.13 -23.82 -7.00
CA ALA A 252 -4.34 -24.73 -8.12
C ALA A 252 -3.01 -25.07 -8.81
N LEU A 253 -2.96 -26.22 -9.49
CA LEU A 253 -1.72 -26.77 -10.07
C LEU A 253 -1.01 -25.83 -11.06
N LEU A 254 -1.76 -25.11 -11.88
CA LEU A 254 -1.23 -24.19 -12.92
C LEU A 254 -1.23 -22.72 -12.45
N ALA A 255 -1.52 -22.48 -11.17
CA ALA A 255 -1.52 -21.12 -10.65
C ALA A 255 -0.09 -20.59 -10.56
N HIS A 256 0.14 -19.39 -11.09
CA HIS A 256 1.41 -18.69 -10.99
C HIS A 256 1.22 -17.38 -10.23
N ILE A 257 2.09 -17.12 -9.25
CA ILE A 257 2.06 -15.87 -8.48
C ILE A 257 3.08 -14.91 -9.08
N THR A 258 2.61 -13.78 -9.59
CA THR A 258 3.47 -12.71 -10.10
C THR A 258 4.33 -12.11 -9.00
N THR A 259 5.62 -11.96 -9.23
CA THR A 259 6.51 -11.14 -8.39
C THR A 259 6.40 -9.66 -8.79
N GLY A 260 6.69 -8.75 -7.86
CA GLY A 260 6.73 -7.33 -8.18
C GLY A 260 7.82 -7.02 -9.20
N GLU A 261 7.52 -6.14 -10.16
CA GLU A 261 8.49 -5.54 -11.05
C GLU A 261 8.67 -4.07 -10.65
N ASP A 262 9.89 -3.70 -10.28
CA ASP A 262 10.18 -2.37 -9.74
C ASP A 262 10.21 -1.29 -10.83
N ASN A 263 10.42 -1.67 -12.09
CA ASN A 263 10.56 -0.74 -13.20
C ASN A 263 9.24 -0.50 -13.94
N ILE A 264 8.48 0.48 -13.46
CA ILE A 264 7.18 0.86 -14.01
C ILE A 264 7.32 1.76 -15.26
N ALA A 265 8.47 2.42 -15.43
CA ALA A 265 8.68 3.45 -16.45
C ALA A 265 8.46 2.99 -17.90
N PRO A 266 8.84 1.76 -18.33
CA PRO A 266 8.59 1.31 -19.70
C PRO A 266 7.10 1.22 -20.02
N VAL A 267 6.29 0.72 -19.08
CA VAL A 267 4.84 0.60 -19.24
C VAL A 267 4.19 1.98 -19.29
N GLU A 268 4.64 2.91 -18.45
CA GLU A 268 4.16 4.29 -18.47
C GLU A 268 4.45 5.00 -19.80
N ARG A 269 5.69 4.90 -20.30
CA ARG A 269 6.06 5.48 -21.60
C ARG A 269 5.23 4.89 -22.72
N LEU A 270 5.07 3.57 -22.74
CA LEU A 270 4.27 2.90 -23.74
C LEU A 270 2.81 3.38 -23.71
N CYS A 271 2.20 3.48 -22.54
CA CYS A 271 0.83 4.00 -22.44
C CYS A 271 0.71 5.42 -23.02
N ARG A 272 1.71 6.29 -22.76
CA ARG A 272 1.74 7.64 -23.36
C ARG A 272 1.89 7.60 -24.88
N ASP A 273 2.76 6.74 -25.40
CA ASP A 273 2.97 6.56 -26.84
C ASP A 273 1.71 6.03 -27.55
N LEU A 274 0.91 5.22 -26.85
CA LEU A 274 -0.39 4.73 -27.32
C LEU A 274 -1.54 5.75 -27.16
N GLY A 275 -1.24 6.98 -26.77
CA GLY A 275 -2.20 8.09 -26.74
C GLY A 275 -2.90 8.31 -25.40
N VAL A 276 -2.36 7.81 -24.27
CA VAL A 276 -2.86 8.19 -22.94
C VAL A 276 -2.44 9.62 -22.63
N GLU A 277 -3.42 10.50 -22.41
CA GLU A 277 -3.21 11.91 -22.12
C GLU A 277 -3.02 12.15 -20.63
N ASP A 278 -2.07 13.03 -20.28
CA ASP A 278 -1.77 13.40 -18.89
C ASP A 278 -2.95 14.13 -18.23
N VAL A 279 -3.37 13.60 -17.09
CA VAL A 279 -4.48 14.11 -16.29
C VAL A 279 -4.27 15.55 -15.79
N LYS A 280 -3.02 16.01 -15.66
CA LYS A 280 -2.71 17.39 -15.22
C LYS A 280 -3.25 18.44 -16.18
N ARG A 281 -3.26 18.13 -17.48
CA ARG A 281 -3.63 19.07 -18.54
C ARG A 281 -5.13 19.19 -18.73
N LEU A 282 -5.89 18.30 -18.10
CA LEU A 282 -7.31 18.15 -18.34
C LEU A 282 -8.16 18.84 -17.27
N THR A 283 -9.33 19.28 -17.72
CA THR A 283 -10.39 19.77 -16.88
C THR A 283 -11.17 18.61 -16.25
N GLY A 284 -11.83 18.88 -15.13
CA GLY A 284 -12.67 17.85 -14.49
C GLY A 284 -13.82 17.36 -15.36
N HIS A 285 -14.27 18.15 -16.34
CA HIS A 285 -15.30 17.71 -17.28
C HIS A 285 -14.75 16.65 -18.24
N GLU A 286 -13.60 16.94 -18.86
CA GLU A 286 -12.92 16.03 -19.79
C GLU A 286 -12.56 14.70 -19.14
N ILE A 287 -12.03 14.75 -17.90
CA ILE A 287 -11.68 13.55 -17.13
C ILE A 287 -12.91 12.65 -16.90
N ASN A 288 -14.07 13.23 -16.62
CA ASN A 288 -15.29 12.47 -16.35
C ASN A 288 -16.03 12.02 -17.62
N SER A 289 -15.73 12.63 -18.76
CA SER A 289 -16.30 12.25 -20.07
C SER A 289 -15.53 11.12 -20.77
N THR A 290 -14.34 10.79 -20.29
CA THR A 290 -13.43 9.80 -20.87
C THR A 290 -13.11 8.67 -19.90
N PHE A 291 -12.34 7.67 -20.34
CA PHE A 291 -11.97 6.54 -19.49
C PHE A 291 -10.63 6.80 -18.80
N ILE A 292 -10.61 6.67 -17.48
CA ILE A 292 -9.41 6.84 -16.66
C ILE A 292 -8.55 5.59 -16.75
N VAL A 293 -7.25 5.78 -16.98
CA VAL A 293 -6.24 4.72 -17.01
C VAL A 293 -5.49 4.71 -15.69
N PHE A 294 -5.61 3.59 -14.97
CA PHE A 294 -4.88 3.35 -13.72
C PHE A 294 -3.65 2.49 -13.96
N LEU A 295 -2.54 2.86 -13.34
CA LEU A 295 -1.32 2.06 -13.27
C LEU A 295 -0.94 1.84 -11.80
N ASN A 296 -1.06 0.61 -11.33
CA ASN A 296 -0.78 0.22 -9.94
C ASN A 296 -1.49 1.10 -8.87
N GLY A 297 -2.70 1.58 -9.19
CA GLY A 297 -3.50 2.42 -8.31
C GLY A 297 -3.27 3.93 -8.48
N LEU A 298 -2.30 4.36 -9.30
CA LEU A 298 -2.13 5.76 -9.67
C LEU A 298 -2.94 6.11 -10.92
N ILE A 299 -3.51 7.31 -10.93
CA ILE A 299 -4.16 7.86 -12.13
C ILE A 299 -3.04 8.33 -13.06
N MET A 300 -2.78 7.58 -14.12
CA MET A 300 -1.79 7.98 -15.13
C MET A 300 -2.35 9.06 -16.05
N GLY A 301 -3.62 8.91 -16.46
CA GLY A 301 -4.18 9.72 -17.51
C GLY A 301 -5.57 9.26 -17.92
N VAL A 302 -6.02 9.76 -19.05
CA VAL A 302 -7.29 9.36 -19.66
C VAL A 302 -7.08 8.92 -21.10
N HIS A 303 -8.05 8.14 -21.61
CA HIS A 303 -8.04 7.69 -22.98
C HIS A 303 -9.46 7.62 -23.55
N SER A 304 -9.68 8.17 -24.74
CA SER A 304 -11.01 8.22 -25.38
C SER A 304 -11.44 6.87 -25.96
N ARG A 305 -10.49 6.03 -26.42
CA ARG A 305 -10.74 4.73 -27.07
C ARG A 305 -10.16 3.54 -26.28
N PRO A 306 -10.72 3.18 -25.10
CA PRO A 306 -10.10 2.19 -24.20
C PRO A 306 -9.96 0.79 -24.81
N ARG A 307 -10.86 0.40 -25.74
CA ARG A 307 -10.83 -0.92 -26.38
C ARG A 307 -9.61 -1.10 -27.29
N GLU A 308 -9.20 -0.04 -27.98
CA GLU A 308 -8.03 -0.05 -28.85
C GLU A 308 -6.75 -0.12 -28.04
N LEU A 309 -6.63 0.74 -27.01
CA LEU A 309 -5.51 0.72 -26.07
C LEU A 309 -5.29 -0.68 -25.47
N VAL A 310 -6.36 -1.31 -24.98
CA VAL A 310 -6.28 -2.68 -24.42
C VAL A 310 -5.88 -3.72 -25.47
N LYS A 311 -6.35 -3.58 -26.72
CA LYS A 311 -6.00 -4.50 -27.82
C LYS A 311 -4.51 -4.38 -28.18
N GLU A 312 -4.01 -3.17 -28.29
CA GLU A 312 -2.61 -2.89 -28.63
C GLU A 312 -1.66 -3.37 -27.53
N LEU A 313 -1.95 -3.02 -26.26
CA LEU A 313 -1.16 -3.49 -25.11
C LEU A 313 -1.11 -5.03 -25.05
N ARG A 314 -2.24 -5.71 -25.27
CA ARG A 314 -2.28 -7.19 -25.29
C ARG A 314 -1.48 -7.77 -26.46
N THR A 315 -1.49 -7.10 -27.61
CA THR A 315 -0.75 -7.55 -28.80
C THR A 315 0.75 -7.41 -28.58
N MET A 316 1.20 -6.27 -28.04
CA MET A 316 2.61 -6.05 -27.70
C MET A 316 3.11 -7.03 -26.66
N ARG A 317 2.31 -7.32 -25.62
CA ARG A 317 2.65 -8.35 -24.63
C ARG A 317 2.78 -9.74 -25.26
N ARG A 318 1.86 -10.11 -26.16
CA ARG A 318 1.92 -11.41 -26.86
C ARG A 318 3.13 -11.54 -27.78
N ASN A 319 3.64 -10.41 -28.28
CA ASN A 319 4.85 -10.35 -29.10
C ASN A 319 6.14 -10.25 -28.26
N GLY A 320 6.05 -10.28 -26.92
CA GLY A 320 7.22 -10.22 -26.03
C GLY A 320 7.88 -8.84 -25.93
N LEU A 321 7.18 -7.77 -26.33
CA LEU A 321 7.70 -6.39 -26.25
C LEU A 321 7.48 -5.75 -24.87
N VAL A 322 6.54 -6.30 -24.09
CA VAL A 322 6.10 -5.79 -22.79
C VAL A 322 5.78 -6.97 -21.89
N GLY A 323 6.26 -6.96 -20.66
CA GLY A 323 6.00 -7.99 -19.65
C GLY A 323 7.16 -8.93 -19.42
#